data_AF-A0A650CNM9-F1
#
_entry.id   AF-A0A650CNM9-F1
#
_cell.length_a   1.000
_cell.length_b   1.000
_cell.length_c   1.000
_cell.angle_alpha   90.00
_cell.angle_beta   90.00
_cell.angle_gamma   90.00
#
_symmetry.space_group_name_H-M   'P 1'
#
loop_
_entity.id
_entity.type
_entity.pdbx_description
1 polymer ?
#
loop_
_entity_poly.entity_id
_entity_poly.type
_entity_poly.pdbx_seq_one_letter_code
_entity_poly.pdbx_strand_id
1 'polypeptide(L)' 'MPSHGSLTKAGKVRNATPKMPKKEKHKEVPRVRNKLEYEKRVLKASQAKAR' A
#
# COMPACT_ATOMS: atom_id res chain seq x y z
N MET A 1 -37.18 -25.01 -10.61
CA MET A 1 -36.16 -23.94 -10.51
C MET A 1 -34.81 -24.61 -10.35
N PRO A 2 -33.80 -24.40 -11.21
CA PRO A 2 -32.49 -25.00 -10.99
C PRO A 2 -31.85 -24.32 -9.78
N SER A 3 -31.65 -25.08 -8.70
CA SER A 3 -31.16 -24.61 -7.41
C SER A 3 -29.68 -24.20 -7.40
N HIS A 4 -28.94 -24.55 -8.46
CA HIS A 4 -27.49 -24.39 -8.51
C HIS A 4 -27.08 -23.57 -9.74
N GLY A 5 -26.49 -22.41 -9.49
CA GLY A 5 -25.93 -21.53 -10.51
C GLY A 5 -24.63 -22.09 -11.12
N SER A 6 -24.23 -21.54 -12.28
CA SER A 6 -23.02 -21.98 -12.97
C SER A 6 -21.74 -21.60 -12.20
N LEU A 7 -20.97 -22.60 -11.80
CA LEU A 7 -19.68 -22.45 -11.12
C LEU A 7 -18.54 -22.00 -12.07
N THR A 8 -18.79 -21.98 -13.37
CA THR A 8 -17.79 -21.72 -14.42
C THR A 8 -17.09 -20.35 -14.31
N LYS A 9 -17.70 -19.38 -13.63
CA LYS A 9 -17.15 -18.03 -13.44
C LYS A 9 -16.32 -17.88 -12.17
N ALA A 10 -16.22 -18.92 -11.34
CA ALA A 10 -15.48 -18.86 -10.08
C ALA A 10 -14.01 -18.53 -10.33
N GLY A 11 -13.50 -17.48 -9.65
CA GLY A 11 -12.09 -17.11 -9.72
C GLY A 11 -11.59 -16.49 -11.03
N LYS A 12 -12.45 -16.33 -12.06
CA LYS A 12 -12.06 -15.80 -13.40
C LYS A 12 -11.22 -14.54 -13.31
N VAL A 13 -11.67 -13.55 -12.53
CA VAL A 13 -11.00 -12.25 -12.41
C VAL A 13 -9.65 -12.35 -11.68
N ARG A 14 -9.56 -13.20 -10.65
CA ARG A 14 -8.32 -13.41 -9.89
C ARG A 14 -7.25 -14.09 -10.74
N ASN A 15 -7.65 -15.06 -11.57
CA ASN A 15 -6.74 -15.81 -12.44
C ASN A 15 -6.34 -15.01 -13.69
N ALA A 16 -7.20 -14.12 -14.19
CA ALA A 16 -6.90 -13.24 -15.30
C ALA A 16 -5.89 -12.14 -14.93
N THR A 17 -5.71 -11.84 -13.64
CA THR A 17 -4.81 -10.78 -13.19
C THR A 17 -3.36 -11.30 -13.15
N PRO A 18 -2.40 -10.72 -13.90
CA PRO A 18 -1.01 -11.17 -13.87
C PRO A 18 -0.39 -11.00 -12.49
N LYS A 19 0.41 -11.97 -12.06
CA LYS A 19 1.05 -11.93 -10.74
C LYS A 19 2.30 -11.04 -10.79
N MET A 20 2.19 -9.84 -10.23
CA MET A 20 3.33 -8.92 -10.10
C MET A 20 4.18 -9.24 -8.86
N PRO A 21 5.52 -9.22 -8.96
CA PRO A 21 6.40 -9.37 -7.81
C PRO A 21 6.32 -8.14 -6.88
N LYS A 22 6.59 -8.35 -5.59
CA LYS A 22 6.67 -7.25 -4.62
C LYS A 22 7.98 -6.50 -4.83
N LYS A 23 7.94 -5.17 -4.76
CA LYS A 23 9.16 -4.35 -4.67
C LYS A 23 9.83 -4.57 -3.31
N GLU A 24 11.16 -4.59 -3.29
CA GLU A 24 11.94 -4.57 -2.05
C GLU A 24 11.61 -3.31 -1.24
N LYS A 25 11.51 -3.46 0.09
CA LYS A 25 11.18 -2.37 1.00
C LYS A 25 12.15 -2.41 2.18
N HIS A 26 12.98 -1.39 2.29
CA HIS A 26 13.79 -1.14 3.48
C HIS A 26 13.06 -0.12 4.35
N LYS A 27 12.30 -0.61 5.33
CA LYS A 27 11.73 0.26 6.36
C LYS A 27 12.75 0.41 7.48
N GLU A 28 12.94 1.65 7.92
CA GLU A 28 13.76 1.95 9.07
C GLU A 28 13.12 1.45 10.37
N VAL A 29 13.94 1.26 11.39
CA VAL A 29 13.47 0.93 12.73
C VAL A 29 12.59 2.07 13.30
N PRO A 30 11.61 1.76 14.17
CA PRO A 30 10.62 2.73 14.63
C PRO A 30 11.22 4.03 15.21
N ARG A 31 12.34 3.94 15.93
CA ARG A 31 13.02 5.11 16.52
C ARG A 31 13.50 6.09 15.45
N VAL A 32 14.09 5.58 14.36
CA VAL A 32 14.61 6.41 13.26
C VAL A 32 13.45 6.97 12.45
N ARG A 33 12.46 6.12 12.12
CA ARG A 33 11.25 6.55 11.40
C ARG A 33 10.54 7.70 12.12
N ASN A 34 10.33 7.58 13.43
CA ASN A 34 9.63 8.60 14.20
C ASN A 34 10.40 9.92 14.25
N LYS A 35 11.74 9.86 14.32
CA LYS A 35 12.59 11.06 14.23
C LYS A 35 12.46 11.74 12.88
N LEU A 36 12.56 10.98 11.78
CA LEU A 36 12.42 11.53 10.42
C LEU A 36 11.02 12.10 10.18
N GLU A 37 9.97 11.44 10.67
CA GLU A 37 8.60 11.93 10.56
C GLU A 37 8.40 13.23 11.34
N TYR A 38 8.97 13.35 12.54
CA TYR A 38 8.94 14.60 13.32
C TYR A 38 9.66 15.73 12.58
N GLU A 39 10.88 15.50 12.10
CA GLU A 39 11.64 16.48 11.33
C GLU A 39 10.88 16.94 10.09
N LYS A 40 10.29 15.98 9.34
CA LYS A 40 9.53 16.28 8.11
C LYS A 40 8.23 17.04 8.41
N ARG A 41 7.47 16.64 9.44
CA ARG A 41 6.12 17.15 9.70
C ARG A 41 6.08 18.38 10.60
N VAL A 42 7.08 18.58 11.46
CA VAL A 42 7.09 19.67 12.44
C VAL A 42 8.12 20.73 12.06
N LEU A 43 9.38 20.32 11.89
CA LEU A 43 10.47 21.28 11.67
C LEU A 43 10.49 21.83 10.24
N LYS A 44 10.32 20.98 9.24
CA LYS A 44 10.35 21.38 7.82
C LYS A 44 9.01 21.91 7.31
N ALA A 45 7.90 21.52 7.94
CA ALA A 45 6.57 21.96 7.51
C ALA A 45 6.30 23.45 7.78
N SER A 46 6.88 24.02 8.85
CA SER A 46 6.78 25.45 9.14
C SER A 46 7.55 26.30 8.11
N GLN A 47 8.74 25.84 7.70
CA GLN A 47 9.56 26.55 6.70
C GLN A 47 8.98 26.50 5.28
N ALA A 48 8.25 25.44 4.94
CA ALA A 48 7.56 25.33 3.64
C ALA A 48 6.29 26.20 3.54
N LYS A 49 5.74 26.67 4.66
CA LYS A 49 4.60 27.60 4.69
C LYS A 49 5.01 29.07 4.62
N ALA A 50 6.27 29.38 4.93
CA ALA A 50 6.82 30.73 4.95
C ALA A 50 7.50 31.14 3.62
N ARG A 51 7.61 30.20 2.67
CA ARG A 51 8.01 30.44 1.28
C ARG A 51 6.79 30.35 0.38
#